data_AF-A0A7K0NRT9-F1
#
_entry.id   AF-A0A7K0NRT9-F1
#
_cell.length_a   1.000
_cell.length_b   1.000
_cell.length_c   1.000
_cell.angle_alpha   90.00
_cell.angle_beta   90.00
_cell.angle_gamma   90.00
#
_symmetry.space_group_name_H-M   'P 1'
#
loop_
_entity.id
_entity.type
_entity.pdbx_description
1 polymer ?
#
loop_
_entity_poly.entity_id
_entity_poly.type
_entity_poly.pdbx_seq_one_letter_code
_entity_poly.pdbx_strand_id
1 'polypeptide(L)'
;MAGGDVRRLAVSSSPKLTPDEIASRSFAKAVRGVSEAEVRSFLSRVAEEVAAISEREDSLRSRIESLEEQLRSPKAPTDQELLTALGEETARVLRSAQSAAEDIRTRSEERAAAILKDAEEQSKTMRDAAEEAATTQVNSANEISSALVAAAEETSAAIQSGATAAATSTLETAERDAAEVRERARIESESEIEQARQTGREMLAEAKAVRERVLADLAR
;
A
#
# COMPACT_ATOMS: atom_id res chain seq x y z
N MET A 1 17.70 33.06 37.30
CA MET A 1 18.73 32.46 38.18
C MET A 1 19.49 33.60 38.84
N ALA A 2 19.50 33.60 40.17
CA ALA A 2 20.10 34.64 41.00
C ALA A 2 21.63 34.54 40.91
N GLY A 3 22.25 35.54 40.26
CA GLY A 3 23.70 35.64 40.10
C GLY A 3 24.24 36.74 41.01
N GLY A 4 24.51 36.36 42.26
CA GLY A 4 25.49 36.96 43.17
C GLY A 4 25.58 38.48 43.22
N ASP A 5 24.85 39.08 44.17
CA ASP A 5 25.29 40.26 44.91
C ASP A 5 26.68 39.95 45.50
N VAL A 6 27.74 40.17 44.71
CA VAL A 6 29.10 40.24 45.22
C VAL A 6 29.16 41.54 45.99
N ARG A 7 28.78 41.42 47.25
CA ARG A 7 28.93 42.40 48.31
C ARG A 7 30.11 43.29 47.98
N ARG A 8 29.82 44.59 47.86
CA ARG A 8 30.80 45.66 48.06
C ARG A 8 31.47 45.44 49.40
N LEU A 9 32.45 44.55 49.45
CA LEU A 9 33.50 44.53 50.43
C LEU A 9 34.42 45.67 50.00
N ALA A 10 33.94 46.90 50.22
CA ALA A 10 34.83 47.98 50.58
C ALA A 10 35.48 47.55 51.90
N VAL A 11 36.43 46.63 51.82
CA VAL A 11 37.44 46.49 52.85
C VAL A 11 38.18 47.81 52.75
N SER A 12 37.79 48.76 53.58
CA SER A 12 38.59 49.94 53.87
C SER A 12 39.91 49.43 54.44
N SER A 13 40.83 48.99 53.57
CA SER A 13 42.18 48.57 53.92
C SER A 13 43.08 49.79 54.02
N SER A 14 42.58 50.85 54.65
CA SER A 14 43.47 51.82 55.26
C SER A 14 44.22 51.05 56.34
N PRO A 15 45.54 50.83 56.19
CA PRO A 15 46.27 50.07 57.18
C PRO A 15 46.11 50.78 58.53
N LYS A 16 45.57 50.07 59.53
CA LYS A 16 45.32 50.64 60.85
C LYS A 16 46.62 51.02 61.57
N LEU A 17 47.75 50.56 61.05
CA LEU A 17 49.10 50.84 61.48
C LEU A 17 49.99 50.86 60.23
N THR A 18 50.71 51.94 59.99
CA THR A 18 51.72 51.98 58.92
C THR A 18 53.02 51.33 59.39
N PRO A 19 53.85 50.80 58.46
CA PRO A 19 55.20 50.33 58.81
C PRO A 19 55.99 51.34 59.66
N ASP A 20 55.90 52.62 59.32
CA ASP A 20 56.57 53.72 60.05
C ASP A 20 56.00 53.94 61.45
N GLU A 21 54.69 53.81 61.64
CA GLU A 21 54.03 53.88 62.95
C GLU A 21 54.41 52.70 63.85
N ILE A 22 54.62 51.51 63.27
CA ILE A 22 55.08 50.31 63.99
C ILE A 22 56.53 50.49 64.45
N ALA A 23 57.40 51.02 63.58
CA ALA A 23 58.81 51.25 63.88
C ALA A 23 59.04 52.34 64.96
N SER A 24 58.17 53.36 64.99
CA SER A 24 58.30 54.53 65.89
C SER A 24 57.48 54.44 67.19
N ARG A 25 56.77 53.33 67.43
CA ARG A 25 55.88 53.19 68.60
C ARG A 25 56.65 53.09 69.92
N SER A 26 56.23 53.88 70.92
CA SER A 26 56.75 53.81 72.29
C SER A 26 55.78 53.12 73.25
N PHE A 27 56.33 52.47 74.29
CA PHE A 27 55.57 51.79 75.34
C PHE A 27 55.95 52.30 76.73
N ALA A 28 55.02 52.23 77.68
CA ALA A 28 55.26 52.62 79.07
C ALA A 28 56.21 51.62 79.78
N LYS A 29 57.06 52.12 80.68
CA LYS A 29 58.05 51.30 81.40
C LYS A 29 57.43 50.60 82.62
N ALA A 30 57.72 49.31 82.80
CA ALA A 30 57.27 48.51 83.94
C ALA A 30 58.46 47.84 84.67
N VAL A 31 58.34 47.67 86.00
CA VAL A 31 59.45 47.27 86.90
C VAL A 31 60.00 45.85 86.64
N ARG A 32 59.24 44.99 85.96
CA ARG A 32 59.67 43.68 85.43
C ARG A 32 59.11 43.49 84.02
N GLY A 33 59.75 44.13 83.03
CA GLY A 33 59.32 44.13 81.63
C GLY A 33 60.41 43.69 80.66
N VAL A 34 60.02 43.49 79.39
CA VAL A 34 60.91 43.18 78.27
C VAL A 34 61.83 44.38 77.98
N SER A 35 63.07 44.12 77.52
CA SER A 35 64.04 45.18 77.24
C SER A 35 63.59 46.07 76.08
N GLU A 36 63.74 47.39 76.23
CA GLU A 36 63.33 48.38 75.23
C GLU A 36 64.06 48.17 73.88
N ALA A 37 65.33 47.76 73.92
CA ALA A 37 66.14 47.49 72.73
C ALA A 37 65.62 46.27 71.94
N GLU A 38 65.23 45.20 72.63
CA GLU A 38 64.69 43.99 72.01
C GLU A 38 63.30 44.24 71.40
N VAL A 39 62.45 45.01 72.09
CA VAL A 39 61.14 45.43 71.56
C VAL A 39 61.32 46.28 70.30
N ARG A 40 62.25 47.24 70.28
CA ARG A 40 62.53 48.05 69.06
C ARG A 40 63.05 47.19 67.90
N SER A 41 63.95 46.24 68.16
CA SER A 41 64.46 45.33 67.13
C SER A 41 63.37 44.42 66.56
N PHE A 42 62.44 43.94 67.41
CA PHE A 42 61.29 43.18 66.96
C PHE A 42 60.32 44.05 66.15
N LEU A 43 60.02 45.27 66.61
CA LEU A 43 59.16 46.20 65.88
C LEU A 43 59.74 46.61 64.52
N SER A 44 61.06 46.79 64.39
CA SER A 44 61.70 47.04 63.08
C SER A 44 61.47 45.89 62.11
N ARG A 45 61.66 44.64 62.55
CA ARG A 45 61.40 43.45 61.72
C ARG A 45 59.93 43.33 61.34
N VAL A 46 59.01 43.61 62.29
CA VAL A 46 57.57 43.61 62.00
C VAL A 46 57.22 44.73 61.01
N ALA A 47 57.80 45.91 61.14
CA ALA A 47 57.61 47.01 60.20
C ALA A 47 58.10 46.64 58.78
N GLU A 48 59.27 45.99 58.67
CA GLU A 48 59.81 45.49 57.40
C GLU A 48 58.89 44.45 56.74
N GLU A 49 58.38 43.48 57.50
CA GLU A 49 57.44 42.46 56.99
C GLU A 49 56.10 43.08 56.57
N VAL A 50 55.57 44.02 57.34
CA VAL A 50 54.33 44.74 57.00
C VAL A 50 54.53 45.60 55.75
N ALA A 51 55.71 46.22 55.58
CA ALA A 51 56.06 46.95 54.36
C ALA A 51 56.09 46.01 53.15
N ALA A 52 56.76 44.85 53.25
CA ALA A 52 56.83 43.87 52.18
C ALA A 52 55.45 43.30 51.76
N ILE A 53 54.56 43.06 52.74
CA ILE A 53 53.18 42.62 52.47
C ILE A 53 52.39 43.74 51.76
N SER A 54 52.53 44.99 52.21
CA SER A 54 51.83 46.14 51.61
C SER A 54 52.26 46.37 50.16
N GLU A 55 53.57 46.32 49.88
CA GLU A 55 54.11 46.40 48.52
C GLU A 55 53.56 45.29 47.60
N ARG A 56 53.44 44.07 48.13
CA ARG A 56 52.86 42.94 47.39
C ARG A 56 51.35 43.11 47.16
N GLU A 57 50.62 43.63 48.14
CA GLU A 57 49.19 43.93 47.99
C GLU A 57 48.96 44.98 46.90
N ASP A 58 49.75 46.06 46.90
CA ASP A 58 49.69 47.11 45.89
C ASP A 58 50.02 46.55 44.50
N SER A 59 51.04 45.71 44.37
CA SER A 59 51.38 45.03 43.12
C SER A 59 50.24 44.15 42.58
N LEU A 60 49.63 43.35 43.47
CA LEU A 60 48.49 42.50 43.10
C LEU A 60 47.28 43.33 42.73
N ARG A 61 47.02 44.43 43.46
CA ARG A 61 45.92 45.36 43.17
C ARG A 61 46.09 46.01 41.81
N SER A 62 47.28 46.54 41.50
CA SER A 62 47.59 47.08 40.17
C SER A 62 47.48 46.02 39.07
N ARG A 63 47.81 44.75 39.35
CA ARG A 63 47.64 43.65 38.38
C ARG A 63 46.18 43.32 38.15
N ILE A 64 45.36 43.30 39.20
CA ILE A 64 43.91 43.12 39.09
C ILE A 64 43.31 44.25 38.28
N GLU A 65 43.64 45.51 38.60
CA GLU A 65 43.18 46.69 37.85
C GLU A 65 43.58 46.59 36.37
N SER A 66 44.81 46.18 36.07
CA SER A 66 45.27 45.96 34.69
C SER A 66 44.49 44.86 33.97
N LEU A 67 44.12 43.77 34.64
CA LEU A 67 43.36 42.67 34.04
C LEU A 67 41.88 43.04 33.89
N GLU A 68 41.31 43.75 34.86
CA GLU A 68 39.95 44.30 34.76
C GLU A 68 39.83 45.28 33.60
N GLU A 69 40.83 46.15 33.40
CA GLU A 69 40.86 47.07 32.27
C GLU A 69 40.93 46.32 30.93
N GLN A 70 41.74 45.26 30.84
CA GLN A 70 41.80 44.41 29.64
C GLN A 70 40.49 43.66 29.36
N LEU A 71 39.76 43.27 30.39
CA LEU A 71 38.44 42.63 30.26
C LEU A 71 37.33 43.64 29.91
N ARG A 72 37.40 44.88 30.42
CA ARG A 72 36.47 45.97 30.08
C ARG A 72 36.65 46.47 28.66
N SER A 73 37.88 46.40 28.15
CA SER A 73 38.22 46.78 26.78
C SER A 73 38.80 45.58 26.02
N PRO A 74 37.98 44.55 25.69
CA PRO A 74 38.43 43.44 24.86
C PRO A 74 38.99 43.98 23.55
N LYS A 75 40.19 43.55 23.20
CA LYS A 75 40.79 43.90 21.91
C LYS A 75 39.86 43.40 20.81
N ALA A 76 39.47 44.28 19.90
CA ALA A 76 38.69 43.88 18.74
C ALA A 76 39.48 42.81 17.95
N PRO A 77 38.83 41.71 17.55
CA PRO A 77 39.48 40.70 16.73
C PRO A 77 40.00 41.33 15.45
N THR A 78 41.17 40.88 15.02
CA THR A 78 41.80 41.32 13.78
C THR A 78 41.02 40.79 12.57
N ASP A 79 41.13 41.48 11.44
CA ASP A 79 40.53 41.02 10.17
C ASP A 79 40.95 39.59 9.81
N GLN A 80 42.18 39.20 10.14
CA GLN A 80 42.69 37.84 9.91
C GLN A 80 42.00 36.78 10.79
N GLU A 81 41.72 37.09 12.05
CA GLU A 81 40.96 36.21 12.96
C GLU A 81 39.51 36.06 12.49
N LEU A 82 38.88 37.15 12.06
CA LEU A 82 37.52 37.14 11.50
C LEU A 82 37.43 36.31 10.21
N LEU A 83 38.39 36.47 9.29
CA LEU A 83 38.44 35.68 8.06
C LEU A 83 38.65 34.20 8.34
N THR A 84 39.48 33.86 9.33
CA THR A 84 39.71 32.47 9.74
C THR A 84 38.44 31.86 10.34
N ALA A 85 37.80 32.56 11.28
CA ALA A 85 36.54 32.12 11.89
C ALA A 85 35.42 31.95 10.84
N LEU A 86 35.34 32.87 9.87
CA LEU A 86 34.38 32.76 8.77
C LEU A 86 34.69 31.56 7.86
N GLY A 87 35.97 31.30 7.56
CA GLY A 87 36.40 30.12 6.79
C GLY A 87 36.04 28.81 7.50
N GLU A 88 36.25 28.74 8.81
CA GLU A 88 35.86 27.58 9.62
C GLU A 88 34.34 27.37 9.65
N GLU A 89 33.58 28.46 9.82
CA GLU A 89 32.12 28.40 9.88
C GLU A 89 31.53 28.01 8.53
N THR A 90 32.00 28.59 7.44
CA THR A 90 31.55 28.22 6.08
C THR A 90 31.89 26.78 5.76
N ALA A 91 33.09 26.30 6.14
CA ALA A 91 33.45 24.90 5.98
C ALA A 91 32.55 23.97 6.83
N ARG A 92 32.16 24.40 8.04
CA ARG A 92 31.21 23.65 8.89
C ARG A 92 29.82 23.59 8.26
N VAL A 93 29.31 24.70 7.74
CA VAL A 93 28.01 24.76 7.05
C VAL A 93 28.03 23.88 5.80
N LEU A 94 29.08 23.93 4.98
CA LEU A 94 29.20 23.09 3.79
C LEU A 94 29.22 21.59 4.13
N ARG A 95 29.98 21.18 5.16
CA ARG A 95 29.99 19.78 5.62
C ARG A 95 28.61 19.34 6.12
N SER A 96 27.92 20.20 6.88
CA SER A 96 26.56 19.92 7.35
C SER A 96 25.57 19.78 6.21
N ALA A 97 25.64 20.68 5.21
CA ALA A 97 24.78 20.63 4.03
C ALA A 97 25.06 19.37 3.18
N GLN A 98 26.33 18.98 3.02
CA GLN A 98 26.71 17.76 2.31
C GLN A 98 26.19 16.50 3.02
N SER A 99 26.37 16.41 4.33
CA SER A 99 25.83 15.30 5.13
C SER A 99 24.30 15.22 5.03
N ALA A 100 23.61 16.35 5.14
CA ALA A 100 22.15 16.38 5.01
C ALA A 100 21.69 15.96 3.60
N ALA A 101 22.42 16.37 2.55
CA ALA A 101 22.14 15.96 1.18
C ALA A 101 22.34 14.45 0.98
N GLU A 102 23.37 13.87 1.57
CA GLU A 102 23.63 12.43 1.54
C GLU A 102 22.53 11.64 2.27
N ASP A 103 22.10 12.12 3.44
CA ASP A 103 20.97 11.54 4.17
C ASP A 103 19.65 11.62 3.40
N ILE A 104 19.43 12.70 2.64
CA ILE A 104 18.25 12.84 1.78
C ILE A 104 18.35 11.85 0.62
N ARG A 105 19.53 11.71 -0.01
CA ARG A 105 19.75 10.78 -1.11
C ARG A 105 19.49 9.34 -0.67
N THR A 106 20.12 8.89 0.40
CA THR A 106 19.96 7.52 0.94
C THR A 106 18.50 7.22 1.28
N ARG A 107 17.82 8.13 1.99
CA ARG A 107 16.39 7.93 2.32
C ARG A 107 15.47 7.94 1.10
N SER A 108 15.82 8.72 0.08
CA SER A 108 15.06 8.75 -1.17
C SER A 108 15.24 7.45 -1.95
N GLU A 109 16.47 6.93 -2.01
CA GLU A 109 16.78 5.64 -2.64
C GLU A 109 16.08 4.48 -1.92
N GLU A 110 16.12 4.43 -0.59
CA GLU A 110 15.40 3.43 0.22
C GLU A 110 13.89 3.46 -0.02
N ARG A 111 13.30 4.67 -0.04
CA ARG A 111 11.86 4.84 -0.32
C ARG A 111 11.51 4.43 -1.75
N ALA A 112 12.34 4.79 -2.72
CA ALA A 112 12.13 4.39 -4.12
C ALA A 112 12.19 2.86 -4.25
N ALA A 113 13.17 2.21 -3.62
CA ALA A 113 13.28 0.76 -3.59
C ALA A 113 12.06 0.10 -2.92
N ALA A 114 11.57 0.66 -1.81
CA ALA A 114 10.36 0.17 -1.14
C ALA A 114 9.12 0.30 -2.04
N ILE A 115 8.93 1.45 -2.69
CA ILE A 115 7.80 1.67 -3.62
C ILE A 115 7.84 0.69 -4.79
N LEU A 116 9.03 0.46 -5.37
CA LEU A 116 9.19 -0.50 -6.47
C LEU A 116 8.84 -1.92 -6.02
N LYS A 117 9.34 -2.34 -4.86
CA LYS A 117 9.02 -3.66 -4.30
C LYS A 117 7.53 -3.83 -4.05
N ASP A 118 6.88 -2.84 -3.43
CA ASP A 118 5.44 -2.87 -3.17
C ASP A 118 4.64 -2.91 -4.48
N ALA A 119 5.04 -2.14 -5.49
CA ALA A 119 4.41 -2.15 -6.80
C ALA A 119 4.57 -3.50 -7.52
N GLU A 120 5.74 -4.13 -7.41
CA GLU A 120 6.00 -5.47 -7.95
C GLU A 120 5.12 -6.54 -7.26
N GLU A 121 5.02 -6.49 -5.93
CA GLU A 121 4.19 -7.41 -5.15
C GLU A 121 2.69 -7.23 -5.44
N GLN A 122 2.21 -5.98 -5.52
CA GLN A 122 0.85 -5.68 -5.93
C GLN A 122 0.57 -6.14 -7.37
N SER A 123 1.51 -5.90 -8.28
CA SER A 123 1.38 -6.33 -9.68
C SER A 123 1.31 -7.84 -9.79
N LYS A 124 2.14 -8.57 -9.04
CA LYS A 124 2.09 -10.02 -8.97
C LYS A 124 0.74 -10.50 -8.43
N THR A 125 0.30 -9.97 -7.29
CA THR A 125 -0.99 -10.33 -6.69
C THR A 125 -2.15 -10.09 -7.65
N MET A 126 -2.14 -8.97 -8.37
CA MET A 126 -3.16 -8.66 -9.37
C MET A 126 -3.13 -9.61 -10.57
N ARG A 127 -1.94 -10.02 -11.04
CA ARG A 127 -1.80 -11.02 -12.11
C ARG A 127 -2.31 -12.38 -11.66
N ASP A 128 -1.90 -12.84 -10.48
CA ASP A 128 -2.30 -14.14 -9.92
C ASP A 128 -3.84 -14.19 -9.75
N ALA A 129 -4.45 -13.13 -9.21
CA ALA A 129 -5.90 -13.02 -9.07
C ALA A 129 -6.64 -12.96 -10.42
N ALA A 130 -6.08 -12.26 -11.40
CA ALA A 130 -6.66 -12.20 -12.75
C ALA A 130 -6.58 -13.56 -13.47
N GLU A 131 -5.49 -14.30 -13.29
CA GLU A 131 -5.30 -15.64 -13.85
C GLU A 131 -6.28 -16.65 -13.21
N GLU A 132 -6.46 -16.59 -11.89
CA GLU A 132 -7.45 -17.42 -11.19
C GLU A 132 -8.88 -17.12 -11.65
N ALA A 133 -9.24 -15.84 -11.77
CA ALA A 133 -10.54 -15.41 -12.26
C ALA A 133 -10.77 -15.85 -13.72
N ALA A 134 -9.77 -15.70 -14.59
CA ALA A 134 -9.85 -16.14 -15.98
C ALA A 134 -10.01 -17.67 -16.08
N THR A 135 -9.26 -18.42 -15.28
CA THR A 135 -9.37 -19.89 -15.23
C THR A 135 -10.75 -20.32 -14.79
N THR A 136 -11.28 -19.70 -13.73
CA THR A 136 -12.64 -19.95 -13.24
C THR A 136 -13.68 -19.65 -14.32
N GLN A 137 -13.56 -18.50 -14.99
CA GLN A 137 -14.48 -18.10 -16.06
C GLN A 137 -14.46 -19.07 -17.24
N VAL A 138 -13.28 -19.51 -17.67
CA VAL A 138 -13.12 -20.50 -18.76
C VAL A 138 -13.75 -21.84 -18.36
N ASN A 139 -13.52 -22.31 -17.13
CA ASN A 139 -14.10 -23.55 -16.64
C ASN A 139 -15.63 -23.47 -16.59
N SER A 140 -16.20 -22.40 -16.03
CA SER A 140 -17.65 -22.20 -16.01
C SER A 140 -18.24 -22.06 -17.42
N ALA A 141 -17.55 -21.38 -18.34
CA ALA A 141 -17.99 -21.28 -19.73
C ALA A 141 -18.00 -22.65 -20.43
N ASN A 142 -16.99 -23.49 -20.18
CA ASN A 142 -16.92 -24.85 -20.71
C ASN A 142 -18.01 -25.75 -20.12
N GLU A 143 -18.31 -25.64 -18.83
CA GLU A 143 -19.42 -26.34 -18.18
C GLU A 143 -20.77 -25.94 -18.80
N ILE A 144 -21.02 -24.64 -18.95
CA ILE A 144 -22.24 -24.14 -19.58
C ILE A 144 -22.34 -24.62 -21.03
N SER A 145 -21.23 -24.54 -21.79
CA SER A 145 -21.21 -24.98 -23.18
C SER A 145 -21.47 -26.48 -23.31
N SER A 146 -20.86 -27.31 -22.46
CA SER A 146 -21.08 -28.76 -22.48
C SER A 146 -22.52 -29.11 -22.09
N ALA A 147 -23.11 -28.42 -21.10
CA ALA A 147 -24.51 -28.60 -20.72
C ALA A 147 -25.48 -28.20 -21.84
N LEU A 148 -25.19 -27.10 -22.55
CA LEU A 148 -26.00 -26.66 -23.69
C LEU A 148 -25.96 -27.66 -24.84
N VAL A 149 -24.77 -28.21 -25.15
CA VAL A 149 -24.62 -29.25 -26.19
C VAL A 149 -25.41 -30.50 -25.81
N ALA A 150 -25.28 -30.99 -24.58
CA ALA A 150 -26.03 -32.16 -24.11
C ALA A 150 -27.56 -31.95 -24.17
N ALA A 151 -28.05 -30.79 -23.75
CA ALA A 151 -29.48 -30.47 -23.82
C ALA A 151 -29.99 -30.35 -25.28
N ALA A 152 -29.17 -29.80 -26.18
CA ALA A 152 -29.50 -29.72 -27.59
C ALA A 152 -29.54 -31.12 -28.25
N GLU A 153 -28.60 -32.01 -27.90
CA GLU A 153 -28.59 -33.40 -28.37
C GLU A 153 -29.81 -34.18 -27.87
N GLU A 154 -30.18 -34.04 -26.60
CA GLU A 154 -31.39 -34.65 -26.03
C GLU A 154 -32.65 -34.18 -26.75
N THR A 155 -32.78 -32.86 -26.95
CA THR A 155 -33.93 -32.27 -27.65
C THR A 155 -34.00 -32.76 -29.11
N SER A 156 -32.85 -32.83 -29.78
CA SER A 156 -32.75 -33.34 -31.16
C SER A 156 -33.16 -34.81 -31.24
N ALA A 157 -32.67 -35.65 -30.32
CA ALA A 157 -33.04 -37.06 -30.24
C ALA A 157 -34.54 -37.25 -29.97
N ALA A 158 -35.13 -36.43 -29.09
CA ALA A 158 -36.56 -36.45 -28.82
C ALA A 158 -37.39 -36.06 -30.06
N ILE A 159 -36.98 -35.01 -30.79
CA ILE A 159 -37.64 -34.60 -32.04
C ILE A 159 -37.55 -35.71 -33.10
N GLN A 160 -36.37 -36.31 -33.28
CA GLN A 160 -36.19 -37.40 -34.25
C GLN A 160 -37.04 -38.62 -33.89
N SER A 161 -37.04 -39.03 -32.61
CA SER A 161 -37.88 -40.13 -32.13
C SER A 161 -39.37 -39.84 -32.36
N GLY A 162 -39.84 -38.65 -31.98
CA GLY A 162 -41.23 -38.22 -32.21
C GLY A 162 -41.61 -38.19 -33.69
N ALA A 163 -40.73 -37.66 -34.55
CA ALA A 163 -40.95 -37.62 -35.99
C ALA A 163 -41.01 -39.02 -36.62
N THR A 164 -40.12 -39.94 -36.21
CA THR A 164 -40.15 -41.33 -36.70
C THR A 164 -41.40 -42.07 -36.24
N ALA A 165 -41.83 -41.89 -34.98
CA ALA A 165 -43.06 -42.48 -34.48
C ALA A 165 -44.31 -41.96 -35.21
N ALA A 166 -44.38 -40.64 -35.44
CA ALA A 166 -45.47 -40.03 -36.20
C ALA A 166 -45.49 -40.49 -37.66
N ALA A 167 -44.32 -40.59 -38.31
CA ALA A 167 -44.20 -41.09 -39.68
C ALA A 167 -44.67 -42.55 -39.78
N THR A 168 -44.23 -43.43 -38.87
CA THR A 168 -44.68 -44.83 -38.81
C THR A 168 -46.18 -44.91 -38.60
N SER A 169 -46.74 -44.15 -37.65
CA SER A 169 -48.19 -44.14 -37.43
C SER A 169 -48.98 -43.69 -38.66
N THR A 170 -48.49 -42.66 -39.37
CA THR A 170 -49.13 -42.15 -40.59
C THR A 170 -49.08 -43.18 -41.73
N LEU A 171 -47.95 -43.88 -41.88
CA LEU A 171 -47.81 -44.97 -42.85
C LEU A 171 -48.77 -46.11 -42.54
N GLU A 172 -48.84 -46.56 -41.28
CA GLU A 172 -49.78 -47.61 -40.88
C GLU A 172 -51.25 -47.23 -41.13
N THR A 173 -51.64 -45.98 -40.86
CA THR A 173 -53.00 -45.51 -41.16
C THR A 173 -53.25 -45.48 -42.67
N ALA A 174 -52.31 -44.96 -43.46
CA ALA A 174 -52.45 -44.92 -44.92
C ALA A 174 -52.51 -46.33 -45.53
N GLU A 175 -51.78 -47.30 -44.99
CA GLU A 175 -51.83 -48.70 -45.42
C GLU A 175 -53.16 -49.36 -45.09
N ARG A 176 -53.72 -49.11 -43.89
CA ARG A 176 -55.07 -49.59 -43.54
C ARG A 176 -56.13 -49.00 -44.47
N ASP A 177 -56.12 -47.68 -44.64
CA ASP A 177 -57.08 -46.99 -45.51
C ASP A 177 -56.99 -47.49 -46.95
N ALA A 178 -55.76 -47.69 -47.46
CA ALA A 178 -55.54 -48.25 -48.79
C ALA A 178 -56.04 -49.70 -48.91
N ALA A 179 -55.87 -50.52 -47.87
CA ALA A 179 -56.40 -51.89 -47.84
C ALA A 179 -57.94 -51.90 -47.84
N GLU A 180 -58.58 -51.02 -47.06
CA GLU A 180 -60.03 -50.86 -47.02
C GLU A 180 -60.59 -50.42 -48.39
N VAL A 181 -59.96 -49.44 -49.04
CA VAL A 181 -60.37 -48.97 -50.38
C VAL A 181 -60.23 -50.09 -51.41
N ARG A 182 -59.13 -50.86 -51.38
CA ARG A 182 -58.91 -51.98 -52.31
C ARG A 182 -59.95 -53.09 -52.11
N GLU A 183 -60.25 -53.43 -50.86
CA GLU A 183 -61.26 -54.46 -50.57
C GLU A 183 -62.65 -54.02 -50.98
N ARG A 184 -63.02 -52.77 -50.70
CA ARG A 184 -64.30 -52.20 -51.17
C ARG A 184 -64.41 -52.23 -52.69
N ALA A 185 -63.38 -51.78 -53.40
CA ALA A 185 -63.35 -51.80 -54.86
C ALA A 185 -63.44 -53.23 -55.43
N ARG A 186 -62.82 -54.20 -54.76
CA ARG A 186 -62.92 -55.61 -55.12
C ARG A 186 -64.34 -56.13 -54.95
N ILE A 187 -64.98 -55.91 -53.80
CA ILE A 187 -66.35 -56.35 -53.53
C ILE A 187 -67.33 -55.71 -54.53
N GLU A 188 -67.17 -54.42 -54.80
CA GLU A 188 -67.99 -53.70 -55.78
C GLU A 188 -67.84 -54.29 -57.18
N SER A 189 -66.60 -54.51 -57.64
CA SER A 189 -66.33 -55.15 -58.93
C SER A 189 -66.88 -56.58 -59.02
N GLU A 190 -66.73 -57.39 -57.97
CA GLU A 190 -67.29 -58.74 -57.91
C GLU A 190 -68.83 -58.71 -57.98
N SER A 191 -69.47 -57.77 -57.28
CA SER A 191 -70.92 -57.54 -57.35
C SER A 191 -71.37 -57.10 -58.73
N GLU A 192 -70.69 -56.13 -59.37
CA GLU A 192 -70.99 -55.68 -60.73
C GLU A 192 -70.87 -56.82 -61.75
N ILE A 193 -69.82 -57.64 -61.65
CA ILE A 193 -69.64 -58.81 -62.52
C ILE A 193 -70.78 -59.81 -62.34
N GLU A 194 -71.22 -60.08 -61.10
CA GLU A 194 -72.30 -61.03 -60.86
C GLU A 194 -73.66 -60.48 -61.33
N GLN A 195 -73.92 -59.18 -61.15
CA GLN A 195 -75.09 -58.51 -61.73
C GLN A 195 -75.09 -58.61 -63.26
N ALA A 196 -73.96 -58.30 -63.90
CA ALA A 196 -73.82 -58.41 -65.36
C ALA A 196 -74.02 -59.86 -65.85
N ARG A 197 -73.51 -60.86 -65.11
CA ARG A 197 -73.76 -62.28 -65.40
C ARG A 197 -75.23 -62.64 -65.25
N GLN A 198 -75.90 -62.16 -64.20
CA GLN A 198 -77.33 -62.39 -63.99
C GLN A 198 -78.16 -61.79 -65.14
N THR A 199 -77.94 -60.51 -65.48
CA THR A 199 -78.61 -59.86 -66.61
C THR A 199 -78.31 -60.61 -67.92
N GLY A 200 -77.08 -61.08 -68.13
CA GLY A 200 -76.74 -61.92 -69.28
C GLY A 200 -77.52 -63.23 -69.32
N ARG A 201 -77.71 -63.91 -68.18
CA ARG A 201 -78.55 -65.12 -68.08
C ARG A 201 -80.01 -64.81 -68.36
N GLU A 202 -80.55 -63.71 -67.84
CA GLU A 202 -81.93 -63.25 -68.07
C GLU A 202 -82.17 -62.93 -69.56
N MET A 203 -81.29 -62.15 -70.19
CA MET A 203 -81.37 -61.85 -71.63
C MET A 203 -81.31 -63.12 -72.50
N LEU A 204 -80.45 -64.09 -72.14
CA LEU A 204 -80.39 -65.37 -72.85
C LEU A 204 -81.69 -66.20 -72.66
N ALA A 205 -82.29 -66.16 -71.48
CA ALA A 205 -83.57 -66.82 -71.22
C ALA A 205 -84.70 -66.16 -72.02
N GLU A 206 -84.76 -64.82 -72.06
CA GLU A 206 -85.71 -64.07 -72.87
C GLU A 206 -85.54 -64.36 -74.37
N ALA A 207 -84.30 -64.34 -74.88
CA ALA A 207 -84.02 -64.65 -76.28
C ALA A 207 -84.43 -66.08 -76.66
N LYS A 208 -84.21 -67.06 -75.77
CA LYS A 208 -84.72 -68.43 -75.95
C LYS A 208 -86.24 -68.46 -75.99
N ALA A 209 -86.92 -67.78 -75.07
CA ALA A 209 -88.38 -67.71 -75.02
C ALA A 209 -88.97 -67.03 -76.28
N VAL A 210 -88.34 -65.96 -76.76
CA VAL A 210 -88.73 -65.30 -78.03
C VAL A 210 -88.51 -66.26 -79.21
N ARG A 211 -87.36 -66.95 -79.28
CA ARG A 211 -87.09 -67.95 -80.33
C ARG A 211 -88.12 -69.07 -80.31
N GLU A 212 -88.45 -69.62 -79.14
CA GLU A 212 -89.46 -70.66 -78.98
C GLU A 212 -90.85 -70.17 -79.43
N ARG A 213 -91.22 -68.94 -79.09
CA ARG A 213 -92.47 -68.31 -79.55
C ARG A 213 -92.51 -68.16 -81.07
N VAL A 214 -91.45 -67.64 -81.68
CA VAL A 214 -91.34 -67.48 -83.14
C VAL A 214 -91.39 -68.84 -83.85
N LEU A 215 -90.70 -69.86 -83.31
CA LEU A 215 -90.76 -71.22 -83.85
C LEU A 215 -92.16 -71.83 -83.72
N ALA A 216 -92.88 -71.56 -82.63
CA ALA A 216 -94.27 -72.00 -82.44
C ALA A 216 -95.26 -71.28 -83.39
N ASP A 217 -95.04 -69.99 -83.67
CA ASP A 217 -95.86 -69.22 -84.61
C ASP A 217 -95.61 -69.61 -86.08
N LEU A 218 -94.39 -70.04 -86.43
CA LEU A 218 -94.05 -70.56 -87.78
C LEU A 218 -94.55 -71.99 -88.03
N ALA A 219 -94.89 -72.74 -86.97
CA ALA A 219 -95.39 -74.12 -87.07
C ALA A 219 -96.92 -74.22 -87.16
N ARG A 220 -97.62 -73.09 -87.37
CA ARG A 220 -99.08 -72.97 -87.39
C ARG A 220 -99.62 -72.66 -88.78
#